data_AF-A0A964VF44-F1
#
_entry.id   AF-A0A964VF44-F1
#
_cell.length_a   1.000
_cell.length_b   1.000
_cell.length_c   1.000
_cell.angle_alpha   90.00
_cell.angle_beta   90.00
_cell.angle_gamma   90.00
#
_symmetry.space_group_name_H-M   'P 1'
#
loop_
_entity.id
_entity.type
_entity.pdbx_description
1 polymer ?
#
loop_
_entity_poly.entity_id
_entity_poly.type
_entity_poly.pdbx_seq_one_letter_code
_entity_poly.pdbx_strand_id
1 'polypeptide(L)'
;MSDTHGKPRGVRDVRVDRADHPEWVTAVDRLPVRGERVHSHEGSATVVAVLGKTHAGGRLLELAIDDGRKQPYFAASANVLVEPVPPAELYPVRAPAKR
;
A
#
# COMPACT_ATOMS: atom_id res chain seq x y z
N MET A 1 -25.88 -22.15 -28.07
CA MET A 1 -25.65 -21.00 -27.18
C MET A 1 -25.57 -21.57 -25.78
N SER A 2 -24.37 -21.71 -25.24
CA SER A 2 -24.16 -22.36 -23.94
C SER A 2 -23.44 -21.36 -23.04
N ASP A 3 -24.17 -20.88 -22.03
CA ASP A 3 -23.70 -19.94 -21.03
C ASP A 3 -22.64 -20.59 -20.14
N THR A 4 -21.38 -20.25 -20.39
CA THR A 4 -20.28 -20.58 -19.50
C THR A 4 -20.38 -19.67 -18.28
N HIS A 5 -21.15 -20.08 -17.26
CA HIS A 5 -20.99 -19.55 -15.91
C HIS A 5 -19.59 -19.93 -15.43
N GLY A 6 -18.62 -19.05 -15.71
CA GLY A 6 -17.26 -19.18 -15.20
C GLY A 6 -17.33 -19.23 -13.68
N LYS A 7 -16.94 -20.36 -13.09
CA LYS A 7 -16.69 -20.46 -11.64
C LYS A 7 -15.86 -19.25 -11.23
N PRO A 8 -16.24 -18.49 -10.18
CA PRO A 8 -15.39 -17.43 -9.67
C PRO A 8 -14.03 -18.07 -9.39
N ARG A 9 -12.98 -17.55 -10.05
CA ARG A 9 -11.59 -17.92 -9.75
C ARG A 9 -11.47 -17.78 -8.24
N GLY A 10 -11.24 -18.92 -7.55
CA GLY A 10 -11.29 -18.97 -6.09
C GLY A 10 -10.59 -17.76 -5.50
N VAL A 11 -11.26 -17.06 -4.60
CA VAL A 11 -10.71 -15.89 -3.90
C VAL A 11 -9.43 -16.38 -3.25
N ARG A 12 -8.28 -16.12 -3.91
CA ARG A 12 -7.00 -16.33 -3.26
C ARG A 12 -6.98 -15.31 -2.14
N ASP A 13 -6.68 -15.75 -0.92
CA ASP A 13 -6.46 -14.82 0.19
C ASP A 13 -5.21 -14.01 -0.15
N VAL A 14 -5.43 -12.86 -0.77
CA VAL A 14 -4.38 -11.93 -1.20
C VAL A 14 -3.97 -11.10 0.02
N ARG A 15 -3.28 -11.74 0.97
CA ARG A 15 -2.74 -11.09 2.16
C ARG A 15 -1.24 -10.85 1.97
N VAL A 16 -0.79 -9.67 2.39
CA VAL A 16 0.64 -9.38 2.48
C VAL A 16 1.22 -10.15 3.68
N ASP A 17 2.36 -10.79 3.50
CA ASP A 17 3.08 -11.40 4.61
C ASP A 17 3.86 -10.31 5.36
N ARG A 18 3.70 -10.24 6.67
CA ARG A 18 4.43 -9.28 7.51
C ARG A 18 5.84 -9.76 7.82
N ALA A 19 6.13 -11.05 7.61
CA ALA A 19 7.46 -11.61 7.79
C ALA A 19 8.48 -11.05 6.77
N ASP A 20 8.00 -10.61 5.59
CA ASP A 20 8.87 -10.02 4.56
C ASP A 20 9.43 -8.65 4.98
N HIS A 21 8.70 -7.93 5.83
CA HIS A 21 9.05 -6.59 6.31
C HIS A 21 8.59 -6.41 7.77
N PRO A 22 9.28 -7.01 8.75
CA PRO A 22 8.82 -7.07 10.14
C PRO A 22 8.81 -5.70 10.83
N GLU A 23 9.65 -4.77 10.39
CA GLU A 23 9.67 -3.38 10.88
C GLU A 23 8.62 -2.46 10.23
N TRP A 24 7.90 -2.93 9.22
CA TRP A 24 6.89 -2.13 8.50
C TRP A 24 5.51 -2.25 9.16
N VAL A 25 4.75 -1.16 9.09
CA VAL A 25 3.40 -1.06 9.67
C VAL A 25 2.34 -1.23 8.58
N THR A 26 1.11 -1.61 8.94
CA THR A 26 0.05 -1.70 7.93
C THR A 26 -0.39 -0.30 7.48
N ALA A 27 -0.88 -0.18 6.25
CA ALA A 27 -1.47 1.07 5.77
C ALA A 27 -2.80 1.43 6.46
N VAL A 28 -3.33 0.56 7.32
CA VAL A 28 -4.42 0.88 8.26
C VAL A 28 -3.88 1.70 9.44
N ASP A 29 -2.76 1.28 10.01
CA ASP A 29 -2.14 1.94 11.18
C ASP A 29 -1.53 3.29 10.80
N ARG A 30 -0.94 3.36 9.60
CA ARG A 30 -0.33 4.57 9.05
C ARG A 30 -0.68 4.69 7.57
N LEU A 31 -1.60 5.58 7.26
CA LEU A 31 -2.04 5.77 5.88
C LEU A 31 -0.90 6.41 5.05
N PRO A 32 -0.47 5.77 3.95
CA PRO A 32 0.57 6.34 3.09
C PRO A 32 0.02 7.50 2.28
N VAL A 33 0.92 8.36 1.80
CA VAL A 33 0.57 9.46 0.89
C VAL A 33 0.85 9.09 -0.57
N ARG A 34 0.28 9.85 -1.51
CA ARG A 34 0.61 9.70 -2.94
C ARG A 34 2.10 9.88 -3.18
N GLY A 35 2.69 9.00 -3.97
CA GLY A 35 4.12 8.96 -4.28
C GLY A 35 4.97 8.21 -3.25
N GLU A 36 4.38 7.77 -2.14
CA GLU A 36 5.09 6.97 -1.14
C GLU A 36 5.26 5.52 -1.60
N ARG A 37 6.40 4.91 -1.25
CA ARG A 37 6.68 3.51 -1.52
C ARG A 37 6.06 2.62 -0.45
N VAL A 38 5.46 1.54 -0.88
CA VAL A 38 4.75 0.57 -0.05
C VAL A 38 5.10 -0.85 -0.49
N HIS A 39 4.81 -1.83 0.35
CA HIS A 39 4.96 -3.24 0.03
C HIS A 39 3.59 -3.94 0.01
N SER A 40 3.41 -4.84 -0.93
CA SER A 40 2.16 -5.57 -1.18
C SER A 40 2.46 -7.02 -1.56
N HIS A 41 1.44 -7.87 -1.63
CA HIS A 41 1.61 -9.25 -2.11
C HIS A 41 2.18 -9.38 -3.53
N GLU A 42 2.12 -8.32 -4.36
CA GLU A 42 2.72 -8.29 -5.70
C GLU A 42 4.16 -7.76 -5.68
N GLY A 43 4.69 -7.37 -4.51
CA GLY A 43 5.99 -6.77 -4.31
C GLY A 43 5.93 -5.27 -4.02
N SER A 44 7.07 -4.60 -4.24
CA SER A 44 7.23 -3.16 -4.02
C SER A 44 6.42 -2.33 -5.02
N ALA A 45 5.70 -1.34 -4.50
CA ALA A 45 4.83 -0.48 -5.27
C ALA A 45 4.89 0.96 -4.78
N THR A 46 4.42 1.87 -5.63
CA THR A 46 4.25 3.28 -5.31
C THR A 46 2.76 3.62 -5.25
N VAL A 47 2.35 4.41 -4.25
CA VAL A 47 0.96 4.86 -4.12
C VAL A 47 0.63 5.89 -5.18
N VAL A 48 -0.29 5.55 -6.08
CA VAL A 48 -0.82 6.46 -7.10
C VAL A 48 -1.94 7.32 -6.54
N ALA A 49 -2.85 6.69 -5.79
CA ALA A 49 -3.99 7.37 -5.17
C ALA A 49 -4.45 6.68 -3.88
N VAL A 50 -5.00 7.48 -2.96
CA VAL A 50 -5.68 7.02 -1.76
C VAL A 50 -7.17 7.27 -1.92
N LEU A 51 -7.93 6.21 -2.19
CA LEU A 51 -9.35 6.24 -2.50
C LEU A 51 -10.21 6.05 -1.24
N GLY A 52 -11.51 5.81 -1.43
CA GLY A 52 -12.53 5.74 -0.38
C GLY A 52 -12.31 4.65 0.68
N LYS A 53 -13.21 4.64 1.67
CA LYS A 53 -13.21 3.64 2.75
C LYS A 53 -13.67 2.29 2.22
N THR A 54 -13.10 1.21 2.75
CA THR A 54 -13.58 -0.16 2.53
C THR A 54 -14.54 -0.56 3.65
N HIS A 55 -15.41 -1.55 3.41
CA HIS A 55 -16.31 -2.09 4.44
C HIS A 55 -15.57 -2.70 5.64
N ALA A 56 -14.30 -3.09 5.47
CA ALA A 56 -13.44 -3.64 6.51
C ALA A 56 -12.73 -2.58 7.38
N GLY A 57 -13.09 -1.30 7.25
CA GLY A 57 -12.54 -0.22 8.09
C GLY A 57 -11.22 0.39 7.60
N GLY A 58 -10.71 -0.05 6.44
CA GLY A 58 -9.51 0.50 5.81
C GLY A 58 -9.79 1.50 4.68
N ARG A 59 -8.77 1.79 3.87
CA ARG A 59 -8.85 2.59 2.64
C ARG A 59 -8.55 1.72 1.43
N LEU A 60 -9.13 2.07 0.28
CA LEU A 60 -8.74 1.50 -1.00
C LEU A 60 -7.57 2.34 -1.54
N LEU A 61 -6.49 1.68 -1.97
CA LEU A 61 -5.30 2.31 -2.52
C LEU A 61 -5.15 1.90 -3.98
N GLU A 62 -4.74 2.83 -4.82
CA GLU A 62 -4.26 2.54 -6.18
C GLU A 62 -2.74 2.50 -6.15
N LEU A 63 -2.14 1.40 -6.60
CA LEU A 63 -0.72 1.11 -6.51
C LEU A 63 -0.15 0.83 -7.90
N ALA A 64 1.04 1.37 -8.19
CA ALA A 64 1.83 1.02 -9.36
C ALA A 64 3.04 0.20 -8.94
N ILE A 65 3.22 -1.00 -9.49
CA ILE A 65 4.39 -1.85 -9.21
C ILE A 65 5.65 -1.20 -9.79
N ASP A 66 6.72 -1.19 -9.00
CA ASP A 66 7.98 -0.51 -9.36
C ASP A 66 8.68 -1.13 -10.58
N ASP A 67 8.38 -2.39 -10.92
CA ASP A 67 8.93 -3.06 -12.10
C ASP A 67 8.36 -2.55 -13.44
N GLY A 68 7.32 -1.71 -13.39
CA GLY A 68 6.66 -1.11 -14.55
C GLY A 68 5.98 -2.11 -15.49
N ARG A 69 5.89 -3.39 -15.11
CA ARG A 69 5.36 -4.46 -15.98
C ARG A 69 3.84 -4.54 -15.93
N LYS A 70 3.21 -3.94 -14.93
CA LYS A 70 1.77 -4.02 -14.67
C LYS A 70 1.14 -2.63 -14.66
N GLN A 71 -0.11 -2.59 -15.12
CA GLN A 71 -0.96 -1.42 -14.91
C GLN A 71 -1.19 -1.21 -13.41
N PRO A 72 -1.47 0.03 -12.97
CA PRO A 72 -1.88 0.28 -11.61
C PRO A 72 -3.07 -0.59 -11.22
N TYR A 73 -3.08 -1.06 -9.98
CA TYR A 73 -4.10 -1.95 -9.46
C TYR A 73 -4.55 -1.49 -8.07
N PHE A 74 -5.69 -2.02 -7.63
CA PHE A 74 -6.29 -1.62 -6.36
C PHE A 74 -5.99 -2.61 -5.25
N ALA A 75 -5.60 -2.10 -4.08
CA ALA A 75 -5.34 -2.88 -2.87
C ALA A 75 -6.05 -2.26 -1.66
N ALA A 76 -6.58 -3.09 -0.77
CA ALA A 76 -7.05 -2.62 0.54
C ALA A 76 -5.85 -2.29 1.42
N SER A 77 -5.94 -1.21 2.21
CA SER A 77 -4.87 -0.77 3.10
C SER A 77 -4.46 -1.83 4.15
N ALA A 78 -5.35 -2.78 4.47
CA ALA A 78 -5.03 -3.91 5.34
C ALA A 78 -4.04 -4.91 4.71
N ASN A 79 -3.89 -4.89 3.37
CA ASN A 79 -3.00 -5.77 2.61
C ASN A 79 -1.78 -5.02 2.05
N VAL A 80 -1.43 -3.89 2.67
CA VAL A 80 -0.33 -3.02 2.27
C VAL A 80 0.49 -2.67 3.49
N LEU A 81 1.80 -2.79 3.37
CA LEU A 81 2.77 -2.37 4.38
C LEU A 81 3.40 -1.06 3.96
N VAL A 82 3.66 -0.20 4.94
CA VAL A 82 4.31 1.10 4.77
C VAL A 82 5.48 1.14 5.72
N GLU A 83 6.59 1.69 5.25
CA GLU A 83 7.74 1.98 6.11
C GLU A 83 7.27 2.88 7.28
N PRO A 84 7.71 2.66 8.51
CA PRO A 84 7.42 3.61 9.59
C PRO A 84 8.13 4.94 9.28
N VAL A 85 7.45 6.08 9.44
CA VAL A 85 8.18 7.36 9.43
C VAL A 85 9.13 7.32 10.63
N PRO A 86 10.45 7.51 10.46
CA PRO A 86 11.30 7.70 11.62
C PRO A 86 10.75 8.88 12.44
N PRO A 87 10.72 8.78 13.78
CA PRO A 87 10.33 9.92 14.61
C PRO A 87 11.10 11.15 14.14
N ALA A 88 10.41 12.27 13.98
CA ALA A 88 10.98 13.53 13.46
C ALA A 88 12.21 14.04 14.24
N GLU A 89 12.60 13.38 15.33
CA GLU A 89 13.81 13.60 16.12
C GLU A 89 15.11 13.30 15.36
N LEU A 90 15.10 12.52 14.26
CA LEU A 90 16.31 12.23 13.47
C LEU A 90 16.65 13.30 12.42
N TYR A 91 15.79 14.30 12.21
CA TYR A 91 16.12 15.47 11.41
C TYR A 91 16.12 16.71 12.30
N PRO A 92 17.28 17.25 12.74
CA PRO A 92 17.29 18.61 13.25
C PRO A 92 16.80 19.51 12.11
N VAL A 93 15.59 20.06 12.26
CA VAL A 93 15.12 21.15 11.44
C VAL A 93 16.22 22.21 11.52
N ARG A 94 16.99 22.39 10.44
CA ARG A 94 17.89 23.53 10.34
C ARG A 94 17.01 24.76 10.47
N ALA A 95 17.00 25.35 11.65
CA ALA A 95 16.34 26.62 11.88
C ALA A 95 16.81 27.59 10.79
N PRO A 96 15.91 28.35 10.15
CA PRO A 96 16.33 29.31 9.14
C PRO A 96 17.35 30.25 9.78
N ALA A 97 18.52 30.36 9.16
CA ALA A 97 19.56 31.29 9.58
C ALA A 97 18.94 32.70 9.60
N LYS A 98 18.79 33.27 10.79
CA LYS A 98 18.39 34.66 10.95
C LYS A 98 19.45 35.52 10.25
N ARG A 99 19.02 36.34 9.29
CA ARG A 99 19.83 37.43 8.72
C ARG A 99 19.96 38.56 9.73
#